data_AF-A0A058Z3T6-F1
#
_entry.id   AF-A0A058Z3T6-F1
#
_cell.length_a   1.000
_cell.length_b   1.000
_cell.length_c   1.000
_cell.angle_alpha   90.00
_cell.angle_beta   90.00
_cell.angle_gamma   90.00
#
_symmetry.space_group_name_H-M   'P 1'
#
loop_
_entity.id
_entity.type
_entity.pdbx_description
1 polymer ?
#
loop_
_entity_poly.entity_id
_entity_poly.type
_entity_poly.pdbx_seq_one_letter_code
_entity_poly.pdbx_strand_id
1 'polypeptide(L)'
;MSSSAATAAAIQYPAVRRDEDFVENLHGVEVRDPYRWLEDPHSEETKAFVDAQNIISKKFIESYPSREPFKKRMTELFNFEKYSTPFVYGNRIFYFHNTGLQSQDVLYVMDGPDAEPRVLLDLNTFSEDGTVSMNTFSISEDGEWLAYGVSSGGSDWVTVRVRSVAPGQVEDHPDGQIEWVKFSYLSWTHDHKGFFYSVRQSPRISPEKIAINGGSNGGLLVGAAVTQRPDLYGAAVADVGVLDMLRFHKFTIGHFWMSDYGCPDKEEDFQYLYKYSPYHNIRIAPGQRFPSVMVTTGDHDDRVVPLHSHKFIAALQHALENAGTQGSDIRHGPAIARIETRAGHGAGKPTMMIIDETCDRFAFIAKALDLTYHE
;
A
#
# COMPACT_ATOMS: atom_id res chain seq x y z
N MET A 1 -13.96 -3.07 -31.92
CA MET A 1 -14.27 -4.36 -31.25
C MET A 1 -13.56 -4.32 -29.89
N SER A 2 -14.12 -3.62 -28.89
CA SER A 2 -14.80 -4.15 -27.67
C SER A 2 -13.92 -5.07 -26.82
N SER A 3 -13.24 -4.51 -25.80
CA SER A 3 -12.48 -5.25 -24.78
C SER A 3 -13.36 -5.49 -23.55
N SER A 4 -13.63 -6.75 -23.18
CA SER A 4 -14.42 -7.10 -21.99
C SER A 4 -13.57 -6.98 -20.73
N ALA A 5 -13.81 -5.96 -19.91
CA ALA A 5 -13.44 -5.96 -18.51
C ALA A 5 -14.21 -7.11 -17.83
N ALA A 6 -13.50 -8.03 -17.17
CA ALA A 6 -14.13 -9.09 -16.41
C ALA A 6 -14.93 -8.46 -15.26
N THR A 7 -16.26 -8.49 -15.36
CA THR A 7 -17.17 -8.05 -14.30
C THR A 7 -16.93 -8.90 -13.07
N ALA A 8 -16.61 -8.26 -11.95
CA ALA A 8 -16.66 -8.93 -10.66
C ALA A 8 -18.05 -9.49 -10.44
N ALA A 9 -18.12 -10.76 -10.01
CA ALA A 9 -19.36 -11.32 -9.53
C ALA A 9 -19.95 -10.31 -8.53
N ALA A 10 -21.12 -9.74 -8.86
CA ALA A 10 -21.74 -8.68 -8.09
C ALA A 10 -21.81 -9.12 -6.64
N ILE A 11 -21.07 -8.40 -5.82
CA ILE A 11 -21.01 -8.60 -4.39
C ILE A 11 -22.35 -8.12 -3.85
N GLN A 12 -23.16 -9.03 -3.32
CA GLN A 12 -24.38 -8.66 -2.63
C GLN A 12 -24.03 -8.31 -1.19
N TYR A 13 -24.00 -7.02 -0.86
CA TYR A 13 -23.77 -6.58 0.51
C TYR A 13 -24.98 -6.94 1.39
N PRO A 14 -24.78 -7.13 2.70
CA PRO A 14 -25.90 -7.31 3.62
C PRO A 14 -26.76 -6.05 3.69
N ALA A 15 -28.07 -6.23 3.79
CA ALA A 15 -28.97 -5.13 4.04
C ALA A 15 -28.72 -4.54 5.44
N VAL A 16 -28.48 -3.23 5.51
CA VAL A 16 -28.21 -2.50 6.76
C VAL A 16 -29.35 -1.51 7.02
N ARG A 17 -29.96 -1.56 8.21
CA ARG A 17 -31.03 -0.61 8.56
C ARG A 17 -30.51 0.82 8.60
N ARG A 18 -31.34 1.74 8.08
CA ARG A 18 -31.10 3.19 8.10
C ARG A 18 -32.21 3.87 8.90
N ASP A 19 -31.83 4.76 9.80
CA ASP A 19 -32.74 5.64 10.51
C ASP A 19 -32.78 7.02 9.82
N GLU A 20 -33.58 7.12 8.76
CA GLU A 20 -33.57 8.29 7.85
C GLU A 20 -33.98 9.61 8.53
N ASP A 21 -34.66 9.52 9.68
CA ASP A 21 -35.21 10.66 10.40
C ASP A 21 -34.20 11.27 11.39
N PHE A 22 -33.06 10.61 11.64
CA PHE A 22 -32.04 11.14 12.54
C PHE A 22 -31.22 12.25 11.87
N VAL A 23 -31.51 13.49 12.26
CA VAL A 23 -30.81 14.71 11.81
C VAL A 23 -30.38 15.54 13.01
N GLU A 24 -29.10 15.91 13.05
CA GLU A 24 -28.51 16.78 14.07
C GLU A 24 -28.22 18.16 13.45
N ASN A 25 -28.56 19.25 14.15
CA ASN A 25 -28.21 20.60 13.71
C ASN A 25 -26.91 21.01 14.42
N LEU A 26 -25.84 21.15 13.65
CA LEU A 26 -24.54 21.59 14.13
C LEU A 26 -24.25 22.96 13.54
N HIS A 27 -24.32 23.99 14.40
CA HIS A 27 -24.05 25.38 14.04
C HIS A 27 -24.84 25.91 12.83
N GLY A 28 -26.11 25.48 12.71
CA GLY A 28 -26.98 25.87 11.59
C GLY A 28 -26.88 24.96 10.37
N VAL A 29 -26.00 23.94 10.37
CA VAL A 29 -25.90 22.92 9.33
C VAL A 29 -26.63 21.66 9.76
N GLU A 30 -27.57 21.19 8.93
CA GLU A 30 -28.24 19.91 9.14
C GLU A 30 -27.34 18.73 8.72
N VAL A 31 -27.00 17.87 9.66
CA VAL A 31 -26.15 16.69 9.46
C VAL A 31 -26.98 15.43 9.72
N ARG A 32 -27.15 14.60 8.68
CA ARG A 32 -27.86 13.31 8.78
C ARG A 32 -26.94 12.23 9.33
N ASP A 33 -27.46 11.39 10.23
CA ASP A 33 -26.71 10.27 10.82
C ASP A 33 -27.55 8.98 10.86
N PRO A 34 -27.86 8.38 9.70
CA PRO A 34 -28.78 7.24 9.59
C PRO A 34 -28.26 5.95 10.23
N TYR A 35 -26.98 5.93 10.62
CA TYR A 35 -26.33 4.79 11.26
C TYR A 35 -25.97 5.08 12.73
N ARG A 36 -26.61 6.09 13.35
CA ARG A 36 -26.44 6.43 14.77
C ARG A 36 -26.58 5.23 15.70
N TRP A 37 -27.43 4.26 15.35
CA TRP A 37 -27.64 3.05 16.14
C TRP A 37 -26.39 2.15 16.25
N LEU A 38 -25.42 2.24 15.32
CA LEU A 38 -24.13 1.54 15.40
C LEU A 38 -23.19 2.13 16.48
N GLU A 39 -23.56 3.25 17.13
CA GLU A 39 -22.86 3.80 18.29
C GLU A 39 -23.07 2.98 19.56
N ASP A 40 -24.08 2.10 19.60
CA ASP A 40 -24.32 1.15 20.69
C ASP A 40 -23.74 -0.24 20.37
N PRO A 41 -22.51 -0.56 20.83
CA PRO A 41 -21.87 -1.85 20.56
C PRO A 41 -22.55 -3.02 21.29
N HIS A 42 -23.44 -2.75 22.25
CA HIS A 42 -24.12 -3.79 23.01
C HIS A 42 -25.45 -4.23 22.40
N SER A 43 -25.96 -3.49 21.40
CA SER A 43 -27.18 -3.82 20.67
C SER A 43 -27.04 -5.12 19.85
N GLU A 44 -28.09 -5.94 19.84
CA GLU A 44 -28.13 -7.17 19.04
C GLU A 44 -28.04 -6.89 17.53
N GLU A 45 -28.53 -5.73 17.08
CA GLU A 45 -28.49 -5.32 15.69
C GLU A 45 -27.05 -5.05 15.21
N THR A 46 -26.21 -4.43 16.06
CA THR A 46 -24.81 -4.14 15.69
C THR A 46 -24.00 -5.41 15.53
N LYS A 47 -24.25 -6.43 16.38
CA LYS A 47 -23.59 -7.74 16.27
C LYS A 47 -23.90 -8.43 14.94
N ALA A 48 -25.16 -8.42 14.50
CA ALA A 48 -25.58 -9.06 13.25
C ALA A 48 -24.97 -8.41 11.99
N PHE A 49 -24.74 -7.09 12.01
CA PHE A 49 -24.10 -6.36 10.90
C PHE A 49 -22.68 -6.85 10.60
N VAL A 50 -21.92 -7.14 11.66
CA VAL A 50 -20.52 -7.57 11.59
C VAL A 50 -20.35 -8.86 10.79
N ASP A 51 -21.17 -9.87 11.08
CA ASP A 51 -21.00 -11.22 10.56
C ASP A 51 -21.11 -11.29 9.03
N ALA A 52 -21.95 -10.46 8.43
CA ALA A 52 -22.30 -10.60 7.02
C ALA A 52 -21.26 -10.01 6.03
N GLN A 53 -20.34 -9.15 6.49
CA GLN A 53 -19.35 -8.50 5.62
C GLN A 53 -18.22 -9.40 5.14
N ASN A 54 -17.83 -10.37 5.95
CA ASN A 54 -16.63 -11.18 5.72
C ASN A 54 -16.76 -12.16 4.53
N ILE A 55 -17.97 -12.42 4.02
CA ILE A 55 -18.25 -13.50 3.04
C ILE A 55 -17.83 -13.15 1.59
N ILE A 56 -17.70 -11.86 1.26
CA ILE A 56 -17.79 -11.29 -0.08
C ILE A 56 -16.48 -11.29 -0.89
N SER A 57 -15.38 -10.86 -0.29
CA SER A 57 -14.16 -10.53 -1.03
C SER A 57 -13.49 -11.76 -1.63
N LYS A 58 -13.77 -12.97 -1.14
CA LYS A 58 -13.03 -14.19 -1.50
C LYS A 58 -13.27 -14.71 -2.94
N LYS A 59 -14.20 -14.19 -3.75
CA LYS A 59 -14.67 -14.86 -4.99
C LYS A 59 -14.20 -14.31 -6.37
N PHE A 60 -13.82 -13.03 -6.53
CA PHE A 60 -13.69 -12.37 -7.86
C PHE A 60 -12.49 -12.77 -8.75
N ILE A 61 -11.32 -13.02 -8.16
CA ILE A 61 -10.04 -12.89 -8.89
C ILE A 61 -9.58 -14.13 -9.65
N GLU A 62 -10.16 -15.26 -9.35
CA GLU A 62 -9.67 -16.55 -9.83
C GLU A 62 -10.16 -16.89 -11.27
N SER A 63 -10.47 -15.92 -12.18
CA SER A 63 -11.33 -16.20 -13.37
C SER A 63 -11.00 -15.69 -14.83
N TYR A 64 -9.86 -15.07 -15.21
CA TYR A 64 -9.66 -14.47 -16.57
C TYR A 64 -8.89 -15.33 -17.65
N PRO A 65 -9.39 -15.55 -18.89
CA PRO A 65 -8.84 -16.55 -19.84
C PRO A 65 -7.63 -16.17 -20.75
N SER A 66 -7.44 -14.90 -21.14
CA SER A 66 -6.41 -14.50 -22.14
C SER A 66 -5.04 -14.14 -21.54
N ARG A 67 -4.84 -14.39 -20.25
CA ARG A 67 -3.62 -14.08 -19.52
C ARG A 67 -2.37 -14.77 -20.11
N GLU A 68 -2.51 -16.03 -20.53
CA GLU A 68 -1.36 -16.84 -20.97
C GLU A 68 -0.82 -16.50 -22.38
N PRO A 69 -1.65 -16.31 -23.44
CA PRO A 69 -1.14 -15.90 -24.75
C PRO A 69 -0.44 -14.54 -24.75
N PHE A 70 -0.92 -13.59 -23.94
CA PHE A 70 -0.33 -12.26 -23.82
C PHE A 70 1.06 -12.32 -23.20
N LYS A 71 1.22 -13.11 -22.13
CA LYS A 71 2.52 -13.35 -21.46
C LYS A 71 3.57 -13.85 -22.47
N LYS A 72 3.19 -14.80 -23.34
CA LYS A 72 4.10 -15.40 -24.33
C LYS A 72 4.68 -14.39 -25.32
N ARG A 73 3.85 -13.53 -25.93
CA ARG A 73 4.31 -12.57 -26.96
C ARG A 73 5.25 -11.51 -26.39
N MET A 74 5.00 -11.06 -25.16
CA MET A 74 5.87 -10.11 -24.48
C MET A 74 7.27 -10.70 -24.23
N THR A 75 7.37 -11.98 -23.84
CA THR A 75 8.66 -12.65 -23.65
C THR A 75 9.51 -12.68 -24.92
N GLU A 76 8.91 -12.98 -26.08
CA GLU A 76 9.63 -13.03 -27.36
C GLU A 76 10.27 -11.68 -27.73
N LEU A 77 9.56 -10.58 -27.51
CA LEU A 77 10.01 -9.24 -27.89
C LEU A 77 11.15 -8.71 -27.00
N PHE A 78 11.25 -9.19 -25.77
CA PHE A 78 12.27 -8.75 -24.80
C PHE A 78 13.57 -9.55 -24.88
N ASN A 79 13.60 -10.66 -25.63
CA ASN A 79 14.75 -11.55 -25.74
C ASN A 79 15.76 -11.12 -26.81
N PHE A 80 16.54 -10.06 -26.53
CA PHE A 80 17.66 -9.63 -27.37
C PHE A 80 18.80 -9.06 -26.53
N GLU A 81 20.03 -9.15 -27.04
CA GLU A 81 21.23 -8.74 -26.31
C GLU A 81 21.34 -7.22 -26.13
N LYS A 82 21.80 -6.79 -24.95
CA LYS A 82 21.82 -5.38 -24.50
C LYS A 82 23.15 -5.04 -23.81
N TYR A 83 23.72 -3.88 -24.15
CA TYR A 83 24.91 -3.31 -23.51
C TYR A 83 24.65 -1.86 -23.06
N SER A 84 25.24 -1.46 -21.93
CA SER A 84 25.27 -0.04 -21.53
C SER A 84 26.41 0.71 -22.23
N THR A 85 26.37 2.05 -22.16
CA THR A 85 27.56 2.86 -22.46
C THR A 85 28.66 2.58 -21.42
N PRO A 86 29.92 2.35 -21.82
CA PRO A 86 31.02 2.16 -20.88
C PRO A 86 31.36 3.43 -20.08
N PHE A 87 31.89 3.26 -18.88
CA PHE A 87 32.37 4.34 -18.01
C PHE A 87 33.72 4.00 -17.37
N VAL A 88 34.52 5.02 -17.05
CA VAL A 88 35.92 4.89 -16.62
C VAL A 88 36.14 5.50 -15.23
N TYR A 89 36.77 4.74 -14.34
CA TYR A 89 37.22 5.18 -13.00
C TYR A 89 38.62 4.63 -12.75
N GLY A 90 39.53 5.47 -12.27
CA GLY A 90 40.97 5.16 -12.28
C GLY A 90 41.43 4.74 -13.68
N ASN A 91 42.04 3.55 -13.76
CA ASN A 91 42.49 2.94 -15.03
C ASN A 91 41.56 1.82 -15.53
N ARG A 92 40.37 1.66 -14.95
CA ARG A 92 39.43 0.56 -15.25
C ARG A 92 38.23 1.04 -16.06
N ILE A 93 37.71 0.17 -16.92
CA ILE A 93 36.51 0.39 -17.73
C ILE A 93 35.41 -0.53 -17.22
N PHE A 94 34.19 -0.01 -17.08
CA PHE A 94 33.03 -0.73 -16.56
C PHE A 94 31.85 -0.61 -17.52
N TYR A 95 31.03 -1.65 -17.61
CA TYR A 95 29.79 -1.64 -18.40
C TYR A 95 28.81 -2.73 -17.93
N PHE A 96 27.52 -2.57 -18.23
CA PHE A 96 26.48 -3.59 -18.02
C PHE A 96 26.19 -4.37 -19.29
N HIS A 97 25.88 -5.66 -19.14
CA HIS A 97 25.49 -6.57 -20.23
C HIS A 97 24.37 -7.51 -19.82
N ASN A 98 23.44 -7.77 -20.75
CA ASN A 98 22.34 -8.73 -20.60
C ASN A 98 22.13 -9.49 -21.91
N THR A 99 22.10 -10.81 -21.82
CA THR A 99 21.96 -11.72 -22.96
C THR A 99 20.56 -11.76 -23.56
N GLY A 100 19.56 -11.20 -22.88
CA GLY A 100 18.19 -11.05 -23.36
C GLY A 100 17.18 -11.10 -22.23
N LEU A 101 17.05 -12.28 -21.63
CA LEU A 101 16.03 -12.62 -20.63
C LEU A 101 16.60 -12.83 -19.21
N GLN A 102 17.85 -12.43 -18.95
CA GLN A 102 18.36 -12.44 -17.58
C GLN A 102 17.52 -11.48 -16.73
N SER A 103 17.19 -11.90 -15.51
CA SER A 103 16.37 -11.13 -14.59
C SER A 103 17.00 -9.78 -14.26
N GLN A 104 18.33 -9.73 -14.15
CA GLN A 104 19.11 -8.52 -13.91
C GLN A 104 20.29 -8.43 -14.89
N ASP A 105 20.67 -7.20 -15.25
CA ASP A 105 21.89 -6.93 -16.01
C ASP A 105 23.14 -7.24 -15.16
N VAL A 106 24.19 -7.74 -15.80
CA VAL A 106 25.45 -8.12 -15.13
C VAL A 106 26.47 -7.00 -15.29
N LEU A 107 27.14 -6.61 -14.20
CA LEU A 107 28.19 -5.59 -14.21
C LEU A 107 29.54 -6.23 -14.53
N TYR A 108 30.19 -5.73 -15.57
CA TYR A 108 31.53 -6.12 -16.00
C TYR A 108 32.56 -5.03 -15.74
N VAL A 109 33.82 -5.44 -15.62
CA VAL A 109 34.99 -4.56 -15.51
C VAL A 109 36.13 -5.08 -16.39
N MET A 110 36.92 -4.16 -16.93
CA MET A 110 38.16 -4.42 -17.68
C MET A 110 39.29 -3.60 -17.03
N ASP A 111 40.43 -4.24 -16.78
CA ASP A 111 41.64 -3.61 -16.22
C ASP A 111 42.46 -2.87 -17.30
N GLY A 112 41.76 -2.10 -18.15
CA GLY A 112 42.29 -1.36 -19.30
C GLY A 112 41.50 -1.58 -20.59
N PRO A 113 41.74 -0.79 -21.66
CA PRO A 113 40.99 -0.88 -22.92
C PRO A 113 41.17 -2.18 -23.70
N ASP A 114 42.33 -2.82 -23.56
CA ASP A 114 42.67 -4.07 -24.27
C ASP A 114 42.57 -5.31 -23.36
N ALA A 115 42.08 -5.14 -22.12
CA ALA A 115 41.95 -6.23 -21.17
C ALA A 115 40.66 -7.02 -21.42
N GLU A 116 40.70 -8.34 -21.21
CA GLU A 116 39.48 -9.16 -21.26
C GLU A 116 38.49 -8.76 -20.15
N PRO A 117 37.19 -8.67 -20.46
CA PRO A 117 36.19 -8.30 -19.46
C PRO A 117 35.96 -9.44 -18.47
N ARG A 118 35.73 -9.07 -17.20
CA ARG A 118 35.36 -9.99 -16.13
C ARG A 118 34.09 -9.52 -15.42
N VAL A 119 33.30 -10.47 -14.93
CA VAL A 119 32.13 -10.18 -14.11
C VAL A 119 32.60 -9.60 -12.78
N LEU A 120 32.07 -8.44 -12.42
CA LEU A 120 32.26 -7.80 -11.11
C LEU A 120 31.09 -8.10 -10.17
N LEU A 121 29.87 -8.08 -10.69
CA LEU A 121 28.65 -8.34 -9.92
C LEU A 121 27.57 -8.95 -10.81
N ASP A 122 27.06 -10.13 -10.41
CA ASP A 122 25.92 -10.79 -11.02
C ASP A 122 24.80 -11.00 -9.98
N LEU A 123 23.78 -10.16 -10.03
CA LEU A 123 22.64 -10.24 -9.10
C LEU A 123 21.66 -11.37 -9.41
N ASN A 124 21.76 -12.02 -10.58
CA ASN A 124 20.96 -13.21 -10.88
C ASN A 124 21.31 -14.38 -9.95
N THR A 125 22.45 -14.31 -9.24
CA THR A 125 22.88 -15.29 -8.23
C THR A 125 22.35 -15.01 -6.83
N PHE A 126 21.67 -13.87 -6.60
CA PHE A 126 21.28 -13.41 -5.27
C PHE A 126 19.89 -13.91 -4.84
N SER A 127 19.06 -14.36 -5.78
CA SER A 127 17.80 -15.04 -5.48
C SER A 127 17.41 -16.00 -6.60
N GLU A 128 16.72 -17.09 -6.25
CA GLU A 128 16.28 -18.11 -7.21
C GLU A 128 15.22 -17.57 -8.19
N ASP A 129 14.42 -16.61 -7.74
CA ASP A 129 13.37 -15.95 -8.51
C ASP A 129 13.87 -14.73 -9.34
N GLY A 130 15.14 -14.33 -9.15
CA GLY A 130 15.76 -13.17 -9.79
C GLY A 130 15.18 -11.81 -9.37
N THR A 131 14.43 -11.73 -8.28
CA THR A 131 13.79 -10.48 -7.81
C THR A 131 14.73 -9.54 -7.05
N VAL A 132 15.95 -9.98 -6.72
CA VAL A 132 16.98 -9.09 -6.17
C VAL A 132 17.58 -8.27 -7.31
N SER A 133 17.44 -6.94 -7.23
CA SER A 133 17.85 -5.98 -8.26
C SER A 133 18.78 -4.91 -7.72
N MET A 134 19.55 -4.26 -8.60
CA MET A 134 20.41 -3.14 -8.24
C MET A 134 19.65 -1.83 -8.38
N ASN A 135 19.61 -1.04 -7.31
CA ASN A 135 18.92 0.26 -7.29
C ASN A 135 19.90 1.43 -7.52
N THR A 136 21.07 1.38 -6.89
CA THR A 136 22.11 2.41 -6.96
C THR A 136 23.47 1.75 -6.95
N PHE A 137 24.47 2.41 -7.53
CA PHE A 137 25.87 2.03 -7.35
C PHE A 137 26.78 3.26 -7.49
N SER A 138 28.00 3.13 -6.99
CA SER A 138 29.05 4.14 -7.11
C SER A 138 30.41 3.48 -6.99
N ILE A 139 31.34 3.92 -7.82
CA ILE A 139 32.72 3.42 -7.85
C ILE A 139 33.62 4.52 -7.29
N SER A 140 34.59 4.15 -6.46
CA SER A 140 35.59 5.10 -5.94
C SER A 140 36.41 5.70 -7.09
N GLU A 141 36.93 6.92 -6.94
CA GLU A 141 37.61 7.62 -8.04
C GLU A 141 38.86 6.87 -8.54
N ASP A 142 39.52 6.11 -7.66
CA ASP A 142 40.65 5.23 -7.99
C ASP A 142 40.23 3.92 -8.69
N GLY A 143 38.93 3.59 -8.73
CA GLY A 143 38.38 2.40 -9.35
C GLY A 143 38.51 1.13 -8.52
N GLU A 144 38.91 1.21 -7.24
CA GLU A 144 39.20 0.03 -6.39
C GLU A 144 38.00 -0.50 -5.58
N TRP A 145 36.98 0.32 -5.36
CA TRP A 145 35.80 -0.04 -4.57
C TRP A 145 34.50 0.21 -5.31
N LEU A 146 33.58 -0.74 -5.18
CA LEU A 146 32.19 -0.65 -5.60
C LEU A 146 31.31 -0.57 -4.36
N ALA A 147 30.57 0.52 -4.18
CA ALA A 147 29.42 0.55 -3.29
C ALA A 147 28.16 0.37 -4.14
N TYR A 148 27.29 -0.58 -3.79
CA TYR A 148 26.11 -0.88 -4.57
C TYR A 148 24.93 -1.24 -3.68
N GLY A 149 23.75 -0.77 -4.07
CA GLY A 149 22.51 -0.94 -3.35
C GLY A 149 21.63 -2.00 -3.99
N VAL A 150 21.22 -3.00 -3.20
CA VAL A 150 20.30 -4.06 -3.64
C VAL A 150 18.95 -3.97 -2.96
N SER A 151 17.90 -4.35 -3.69
CA SER A 151 16.53 -4.44 -3.19
C SER A 151 15.86 -5.75 -3.64
N SER A 152 15.07 -6.35 -2.77
CA SER A 152 14.27 -7.56 -3.07
C SER A 152 12.79 -7.20 -3.26
N GLY A 153 12.09 -7.96 -4.11
CA GLY A 153 10.63 -7.84 -4.29
C GLY A 153 10.17 -6.48 -4.83
N GLY A 154 11.03 -5.75 -5.56
CA GLY A 154 10.74 -4.41 -6.07
C GLY A 154 10.62 -3.33 -4.99
N SER A 155 11.14 -3.58 -3.79
CA SER A 155 11.15 -2.59 -2.72
C SER A 155 12.01 -1.39 -3.11
N ASP A 156 11.48 -0.18 -3.00
CA ASP A 156 12.30 1.03 -3.13
C ASP A 156 13.33 1.16 -1.96
N TRP A 157 13.30 0.24 -0.99
CA TRP A 157 14.27 0.14 0.08
C TRP A 157 15.48 -0.66 -0.33
N VAL A 158 16.63 -0.11 -0.01
CA VAL A 158 17.91 -0.58 -0.51
C VAL A 158 18.80 -0.95 0.66
N THR A 159 19.44 -2.11 0.57
CA THR A 159 20.60 -2.46 1.39
C THR A 159 21.84 -2.20 0.56
N VAL A 160 22.63 -1.20 0.95
CA VAL A 160 23.93 -0.95 0.33
C VAL A 160 24.93 -1.97 0.85
N ARG A 161 25.79 -2.42 -0.06
CA ARG A 161 26.92 -3.31 0.17
C ARG A 161 28.16 -2.69 -0.47
N VAL A 162 29.33 -3.11 -0.01
CA VAL A 162 30.61 -2.62 -0.54
C VAL A 162 31.44 -3.81 -0.98
N ARG A 163 32.08 -3.74 -2.14
CA ARG A 163 32.89 -4.82 -2.73
C ARG A 163 34.18 -4.27 -3.32
N SER A 164 35.27 -5.01 -3.18
CA SER A 164 36.52 -4.71 -3.86
C SER A 164 36.42 -5.06 -5.35
N VAL A 165 36.97 -4.20 -6.20
CA VAL A 165 37.05 -4.43 -7.65
C VAL A 165 38.24 -5.33 -8.02
N ALA A 166 39.13 -5.65 -7.07
CA ALA A 166 40.31 -6.44 -7.33
C ALA A 166 39.98 -7.83 -7.92
N PRO A 167 40.80 -8.36 -8.85
CA PRO A 167 40.59 -9.68 -9.42
C PRO A 167 40.47 -10.78 -8.36
N GLY A 168 39.49 -11.66 -8.51
CA GLY A 168 39.26 -12.78 -7.59
C GLY A 168 38.51 -12.44 -6.30
N GLN A 169 38.16 -11.17 -6.06
CA GLN A 169 37.31 -10.77 -4.94
C GLN A 169 35.83 -10.85 -5.34
N VAL A 170 35.09 -11.75 -4.69
CA VAL A 170 33.65 -11.97 -4.95
C VAL A 170 32.77 -11.71 -3.74
N GLU A 171 33.36 -11.61 -2.55
CA GLU A 171 32.66 -11.36 -1.30
C GLU A 171 32.54 -9.85 -1.04
N ASP A 172 31.44 -9.47 -0.39
CA ASP A 172 31.22 -8.11 0.07
C ASP A 172 32.02 -7.86 1.36
N HIS A 173 32.47 -6.63 1.54
CA HIS A 173 33.13 -6.21 2.77
C HIS A 173 32.18 -6.42 3.96
N PRO A 174 32.61 -7.08 5.05
CA PRO A 174 31.72 -7.47 6.15
C PRO A 174 31.07 -6.25 6.85
N ASP A 175 31.82 -5.16 6.98
CA ASP A 175 31.30 -3.90 7.55
C ASP A 175 30.60 -3.00 6.51
N GLY A 176 30.45 -3.46 5.27
CA GLY A 176 29.94 -2.68 4.15
C GLY A 176 28.42 -2.68 4.01
N GLN A 177 27.67 -3.29 4.94
CA GLN A 177 26.22 -3.43 4.84
C GLN A 177 25.49 -2.26 5.51
N ILE A 178 24.70 -1.52 4.73
CA ILE A 178 23.91 -0.38 5.20
C ILE A 178 22.47 -0.55 4.77
N GLU A 179 21.58 -0.71 5.73
CA GLU A 179 20.15 -0.91 5.47
C GLU A 179 19.37 0.41 5.45
N TRP A 180 18.12 0.33 5.00
CA TRP A 180 17.19 1.46 5.02
C TRP A 180 17.62 2.63 4.14
N VAL A 181 18.32 2.35 3.04
CA VAL A 181 18.68 3.38 2.05
C VAL A 181 17.51 3.56 1.09
N LYS A 182 17.22 4.82 0.75
CA LYS A 182 16.05 5.19 -0.03
C LYS A 182 16.27 6.52 -0.72
N PHE A 183 16.27 6.53 -2.05
CA PHE A 183 16.54 7.75 -2.82
C PHE A 183 17.82 8.46 -2.39
N SER A 184 18.91 7.69 -2.26
CA SER A 184 20.23 8.22 -1.94
C SER A 184 21.22 7.91 -3.04
N TYR A 185 22.02 8.91 -3.38
CA TYR A 185 23.27 8.70 -4.08
C TYR A 185 24.34 8.22 -3.10
N LEU A 186 25.30 7.44 -3.60
CA LEU A 186 26.48 7.01 -2.85
C LEU A 186 27.65 7.85 -3.36
N SER A 187 28.24 8.67 -2.49
CA SER A 187 29.31 9.59 -2.88
C SER A 187 30.58 9.31 -2.09
N TRP A 188 31.57 8.72 -2.75
CA TRP A 188 32.87 8.41 -2.15
C TRP A 188 33.61 9.68 -1.72
N THR A 189 34.35 9.59 -0.61
CA THR A 189 35.33 10.60 -0.22
C THR A 189 36.51 10.57 -1.19
N HIS A 190 37.14 11.73 -1.41
CA HIS A 190 38.31 11.83 -2.30
C HIS A 190 39.54 11.06 -1.79
N ASP A 191 39.56 10.64 -0.53
CA ASP A 191 40.60 9.76 0.01
C ASP A 191 40.23 8.27 -0.06
N HIS A 192 39.06 7.95 -0.62
CA HIS A 192 38.53 6.60 -0.89
C HIS A 192 38.33 5.73 0.35
N LYS A 193 38.31 6.34 1.56
CA LYS A 193 38.14 5.62 2.82
C LYS A 193 36.69 5.42 3.23
N GLY A 194 35.74 6.10 2.59
CA GLY A 194 34.31 5.94 2.87
C GLY A 194 33.43 6.70 1.87
N PHE A 195 32.12 6.69 2.08
CA PHE A 195 31.16 7.40 1.25
C PHE A 195 30.00 7.98 2.07
N PHE A 196 29.40 9.06 1.57
CA PHE A 196 28.19 9.65 2.13
C PHE A 196 26.93 9.01 1.54
N TYR A 197 25.90 8.85 2.37
CA TYR A 197 24.59 8.32 1.99
C TYR A 197 23.47 8.95 2.85
N SER A 198 22.22 8.78 2.40
CA SER A 198 21.00 9.19 3.08
C SER A 198 20.06 8.00 3.23
N VAL A 199 19.43 7.89 4.39
CA VAL A 199 18.44 6.85 4.70
C VAL A 199 17.07 7.53 4.85
N ARG A 200 16.02 6.99 4.20
CA ARG A 200 14.68 7.63 4.12
C ARG A 200 13.58 6.57 4.16
N GLN A 201 12.48 6.77 4.88
CA GLN A 201 11.41 5.76 4.98
C GLN A 201 10.28 5.83 3.85
N SER A 202 10.37 5.02 2.75
CA SER A 202 9.42 4.49 1.67
C SER A 202 8.52 5.24 0.57
N PRO A 203 8.31 4.77 -0.74
CA PRO A 203 7.66 5.36 -1.99
C PRO A 203 6.93 4.36 -3.02
N ARG A 204 6.95 4.55 -4.39
CA ARG A 204 5.82 4.84 -5.37
C ARG A 204 5.29 3.66 -6.24
N ILE A 205 3.95 3.60 -6.44
CA ILE A 205 3.18 2.51 -7.09
C ILE A 205 2.08 3.11 -8.05
N SER A 206 1.53 2.40 -9.06
CA SER A 206 0.41 2.94 -9.91
C SER A 206 -0.88 3.09 -9.10
N PRO A 207 -1.76 4.09 -9.34
CA PRO A 207 -2.94 4.30 -8.50
C PRO A 207 -3.75 3.03 -8.21
N GLU A 208 -3.98 2.22 -9.25
CA GLU A 208 -4.73 0.97 -9.15
C GLU A 208 -3.98 -0.17 -8.45
N LYS A 209 -2.67 -0.01 -8.27
CA LYS A 209 -1.78 -0.88 -7.50
C LYS A 209 -1.35 -0.23 -6.17
N ILE A 210 -1.74 1.01 -5.89
CA ILE A 210 -1.49 1.65 -4.61
C ILE A 210 -2.52 1.10 -3.62
N ALA A 211 -2.01 0.39 -2.62
CA ALA A 211 -2.71 0.20 -1.37
C ALA A 211 -2.31 1.32 -0.41
N ILE A 212 -3.28 1.95 0.23
CA ILE A 212 -3.05 2.80 1.40
C ILE A 212 -3.56 2.05 2.64
N ASN A 213 -2.72 1.93 3.67
CA ASN A 213 -3.09 1.33 4.94
C ASN A 213 -2.64 2.24 6.08
N GLY A 214 -3.47 2.34 7.12
CA GLY A 214 -3.16 3.14 8.29
C GLY A 214 -4.12 2.82 9.43
N GLY A 215 -3.59 2.89 10.66
CA GLY A 215 -4.30 2.63 11.90
C GLY A 215 -4.61 3.89 12.71
N SER A 216 -5.73 3.96 13.44
CA SER A 216 -6.09 5.10 14.31
C SER A 216 -6.20 6.42 13.54
N ASN A 217 -5.36 7.43 13.83
CA ASN A 217 -5.26 8.64 12.99
C ASN A 217 -4.82 8.29 11.53
N GLY A 218 -4.03 7.23 11.35
CA GLY A 218 -3.73 6.70 10.02
C GLY A 218 -4.97 6.11 9.33
N GLY A 219 -5.95 5.59 10.08
CA GLY A 219 -7.24 5.15 9.54
C GLY A 219 -8.10 6.33 9.10
N LEU A 220 -8.06 7.44 9.85
CA LEU A 220 -8.64 8.73 9.41
C LEU A 220 -7.99 9.20 8.10
N LEU A 221 -6.66 9.19 8.02
CA LEU A 221 -5.92 9.54 6.79
C LEU A 221 -6.40 8.70 5.60
N VAL A 222 -6.53 7.39 5.77
CA VAL A 222 -7.04 6.49 4.73
C VAL A 222 -8.47 6.87 4.32
N GLY A 223 -9.37 7.02 5.29
CA GLY A 223 -10.78 7.37 5.04
C GLY A 223 -10.95 8.71 4.33
N ALA A 224 -10.19 9.73 4.74
CA ALA A 224 -10.21 11.05 4.12
C ALA A 224 -9.61 10.99 2.70
N ALA A 225 -8.51 10.24 2.52
CA ALA A 225 -7.87 10.10 1.22
C ALA A 225 -8.78 9.44 0.18
N VAL A 226 -9.49 8.36 0.55
CA VAL A 226 -10.38 7.67 -0.40
C VAL A 226 -11.69 8.41 -0.66
N THR A 227 -12.15 9.26 0.25
CA THR A 227 -13.35 10.08 0.02
C THR A 227 -13.04 11.33 -0.82
N GLN A 228 -11.81 11.84 -0.75
CA GLN A 228 -11.36 12.99 -1.56
C GLN A 228 -10.82 12.58 -2.94
N ARG A 229 -10.01 11.52 -2.99
CA ARG A 229 -9.28 11.06 -4.18
C ARG A 229 -9.37 9.54 -4.35
N PRO A 230 -10.58 8.97 -4.48
CA PRO A 230 -10.75 7.53 -4.68
C PRO A 230 -10.03 7.02 -5.94
N ASP A 231 -9.80 7.90 -6.92
CA ASP A 231 -9.09 7.59 -8.15
C ASP A 231 -7.61 7.22 -7.94
N LEU A 232 -6.99 7.64 -6.83
CA LEU A 232 -5.57 7.42 -6.54
C LEU A 232 -5.22 6.05 -5.96
N TYR A 233 -6.22 5.26 -5.60
CA TYR A 233 -6.02 4.00 -4.88
C TYR A 233 -6.69 2.84 -5.60
N GLY A 234 -6.13 1.64 -5.46
CA GLY A 234 -6.77 0.38 -5.86
C GLY A 234 -7.33 -0.36 -4.65
N ALA A 235 -6.67 -0.20 -3.51
CA ALA A 235 -7.06 -0.76 -2.23
C ALA A 235 -6.83 0.25 -1.11
N ALA A 236 -7.70 0.23 -0.12
CA ALA A 236 -7.57 1.02 1.08
C ALA A 236 -7.93 0.16 2.29
N VAL A 237 -7.07 0.18 3.32
CA VAL A 237 -7.30 -0.54 4.56
C VAL A 237 -7.22 0.43 5.73
N ALA A 238 -8.38 0.78 6.30
CA ALA A 238 -8.47 1.64 7.46
C ALA A 238 -8.61 0.78 8.72
N ASP A 239 -7.54 0.71 9.53
CA ASP A 239 -7.54 -0.05 10.77
C ASP A 239 -7.94 0.86 11.95
N VAL A 240 -8.93 0.47 12.76
CA VAL A 240 -9.36 1.16 14.00
C VAL A 240 -9.40 2.70 13.86
N GLY A 241 -9.96 3.19 12.75
CA GLY A 241 -9.80 4.59 12.32
C GLY A 241 -10.81 5.55 12.95
N VAL A 242 -10.42 6.82 13.15
CA VAL A 242 -11.34 7.89 13.58
C VAL A 242 -12.08 8.44 12.35
N LEU A 243 -13.25 7.88 12.03
CA LEU A 243 -13.91 8.14 10.73
C LEU A 243 -15.12 9.08 10.82
N ASP A 244 -15.56 9.41 12.03
CA ASP A 244 -16.58 10.41 12.32
C ASP A 244 -15.93 11.57 13.11
N MET A 245 -15.54 12.61 12.36
CA MET A 245 -14.83 13.76 12.93
C MET A 245 -15.74 14.76 13.63
N LEU A 246 -17.06 14.58 13.57
CA LEU A 246 -18.01 15.47 14.24
C LEU A 246 -18.36 14.99 15.65
N ARG A 247 -18.07 13.71 15.94
CA ARG A 247 -18.47 13.09 17.20
C ARG A 247 -17.33 12.38 17.95
N PHE A 248 -16.13 12.26 17.38
CA PHE A 248 -15.01 11.56 18.03
C PHE A 248 -14.77 12.01 19.48
N HIS A 249 -14.91 13.31 19.77
CA HIS A 249 -14.63 13.88 21.09
C HIS A 249 -15.65 13.46 22.17
N LYS A 250 -16.79 12.90 21.76
CA LYS A 250 -17.85 12.46 22.68
C LYS A 250 -17.60 11.06 23.26
N PHE A 251 -16.64 10.30 22.72
CA PHE A 251 -16.40 8.91 23.09
C PHE A 251 -15.06 8.72 23.77
N THR A 252 -15.10 7.97 24.88
CA THR A 252 -13.93 7.54 25.68
C THR A 252 -12.89 8.64 25.84
N ILE A 253 -11.72 8.46 25.22
CA ILE A 253 -10.59 9.37 25.33
C ILE A 253 -10.46 10.34 24.13
N GLY A 254 -11.40 10.30 23.19
CA GLY A 254 -11.36 11.10 21.96
C GLY A 254 -11.31 12.60 22.22
N HIS A 255 -11.84 13.06 23.36
CA HIS A 255 -11.77 14.47 23.78
C HIS A 255 -10.34 15.01 23.92
N PHE A 256 -9.34 14.16 24.20
CA PHE A 256 -7.94 14.60 24.27
C PHE A 256 -7.37 15.00 22.91
N TRP A 257 -7.93 14.49 21.81
CA TRP A 257 -7.44 14.75 20.45
C TRP A 257 -7.98 16.05 19.85
N MET A 258 -8.85 16.78 20.57
CA MET A 258 -9.31 18.10 20.13
C MET A 258 -8.18 19.12 20.04
N SER A 259 -7.04 18.88 20.70
CA SER A 259 -5.85 19.73 20.55
C SER A 259 -5.23 19.64 19.15
N ASP A 260 -5.31 18.47 18.51
CA ASP A 260 -4.81 18.22 17.16
C ASP A 260 -5.88 18.47 16.08
N TYR A 261 -7.10 17.97 16.30
CA TYR A 261 -8.17 18.05 15.30
C TYR A 261 -9.04 19.30 15.44
N GLY A 262 -9.10 19.91 16.62
CA GLY A 262 -10.13 20.88 16.99
C GLY A 262 -11.35 20.26 17.64
N CYS A 263 -12.27 21.12 18.06
CA CYS A 263 -13.47 20.76 18.81
C CYS A 263 -14.72 20.94 17.94
N PRO A 264 -15.43 19.87 17.55
CA PRO A 264 -16.65 20.00 16.73
C PRO A 264 -17.75 20.90 17.35
N ASP A 265 -17.73 21.10 18.67
CA ASP A 265 -18.67 21.98 19.36
C ASP A 265 -18.31 23.48 19.18
N LYS A 266 -17.21 23.82 18.51
CA LYS A 266 -16.86 25.18 18.07
C LYS A 266 -17.12 25.32 16.58
N GLU A 267 -17.82 26.38 16.19
CA GLU A 267 -18.22 26.59 14.80
C GLU A 267 -17.03 26.68 13.84
N GLU A 268 -16.00 27.44 14.21
CA GLU A 268 -14.79 27.56 13.39
C GLU A 268 -14.14 26.19 13.11
N ASP A 269 -14.10 25.32 14.13
CA ASP A 269 -13.51 23.99 14.02
C ASP A 269 -14.39 23.04 13.22
N PHE A 270 -15.70 23.05 13.50
CA PHE A 270 -16.70 22.31 12.74
C PHE A 270 -16.59 22.54 11.24
N GLN A 271 -16.43 23.80 10.82
CA GLN A 271 -16.40 24.18 9.40
C GLN A 271 -15.28 23.49 8.62
N TYR A 272 -14.12 23.22 9.22
CA TYR A 272 -13.06 22.47 8.55
C TYR A 272 -13.16 20.96 8.81
N LEU A 273 -13.60 20.52 10.00
CA LEU A 273 -13.81 19.10 10.33
C LEU A 273 -14.83 18.47 9.38
N TYR A 274 -15.92 19.18 9.10
CA TYR A 274 -16.97 18.70 8.21
C TYR A 274 -16.48 18.49 6.77
N LYS A 275 -15.48 19.27 6.31
CA LYS A 275 -14.95 19.17 4.94
C LYS A 275 -14.16 17.89 4.67
N TYR A 276 -13.57 17.28 5.71
CA TYR A 276 -12.75 16.08 5.53
C TYR A 276 -13.25 14.85 6.29
N SER A 277 -14.25 14.98 7.17
CA SER A 277 -14.80 13.85 7.93
C SER A 277 -15.19 12.70 7.00
N PRO A 278 -14.54 11.53 7.08
CA PRO A 278 -14.74 10.45 6.12
C PRO A 278 -16.21 10.01 6.01
N TYR A 279 -16.86 9.76 7.15
CA TYR A 279 -18.27 9.34 7.21
C TYR A 279 -19.24 10.29 6.50
N HIS A 280 -18.98 11.60 6.57
CA HIS A 280 -19.85 12.65 6.01
C HIS A 280 -19.53 13.02 4.56
N ASN A 281 -18.39 12.56 4.02
CA ASN A 281 -17.91 12.92 2.69
C ASN A 281 -17.90 11.74 1.70
N ILE A 282 -18.63 10.66 2.01
CA ILE A 282 -18.87 9.57 1.08
C ILE A 282 -19.78 10.06 -0.05
N ARG A 283 -19.18 10.37 -1.20
CA ARG A 283 -19.87 10.83 -2.41
C ARG A 283 -19.36 10.01 -3.58
N ILE A 284 -20.27 9.30 -4.23
CA ILE A 284 -19.96 8.47 -5.40
C ILE A 284 -20.77 9.00 -6.57
N ALA A 285 -20.07 9.59 -7.54
CA ALA A 285 -20.68 10.09 -8.76
C ALA A 285 -20.85 8.96 -9.79
N PRO A 286 -21.87 9.06 -10.68
CA PRO A 286 -22.01 8.14 -11.82
C PRO A 286 -20.72 8.03 -12.62
N GLY A 287 -20.25 6.79 -12.87
CA GLY A 287 -19.01 6.54 -13.62
C GLY A 287 -17.71 6.73 -12.83
N GLN A 288 -17.77 7.13 -11.55
CA GLN A 288 -16.58 7.30 -10.71
C GLN A 288 -15.97 5.94 -10.33
N ARG A 289 -14.64 5.85 -10.40
CA ARG A 289 -13.89 4.71 -9.85
C ARG A 289 -13.76 4.84 -8.34
N PHE A 290 -14.03 3.76 -7.61
CA PHE A 290 -13.85 3.71 -6.15
C PHE A 290 -12.94 2.54 -5.78
N PRO A 291 -11.93 2.70 -4.89
CA PRO A 291 -11.02 1.62 -4.53
C PRO A 291 -11.76 0.51 -3.78
N SER A 292 -11.15 -0.68 -3.73
CA SER A 292 -11.59 -1.67 -2.75
C SER A 292 -11.28 -1.15 -1.35
N VAL A 293 -12.23 -1.22 -0.43
CA VAL A 293 -12.04 -0.73 0.94
C VAL A 293 -12.23 -1.88 1.93
N MET A 294 -11.27 -2.07 2.83
CA MET A 294 -11.45 -2.89 4.02
C MET A 294 -11.33 -2.00 5.25
N VAL A 295 -12.30 -2.08 6.14
CA VAL A 295 -12.22 -1.46 7.45
C VAL A 295 -11.97 -2.55 8.48
N THR A 296 -11.03 -2.35 9.39
CA THR A 296 -10.81 -3.28 10.50
C THR A 296 -11.05 -2.60 11.83
N THR A 297 -11.52 -3.36 12.82
CA THR A 297 -11.66 -2.89 14.20
C THR A 297 -11.71 -4.08 15.17
N GLY A 298 -11.43 -3.85 16.45
CA GLY A 298 -11.76 -4.80 17.51
C GLY A 298 -13.10 -4.47 18.14
N ASP A 299 -13.89 -5.46 18.54
CA ASP A 299 -15.20 -5.26 19.17
C ASP A 299 -15.12 -4.60 20.57
N HIS A 300 -13.97 -4.64 21.23
CA HIS A 300 -13.70 -4.04 22.54
C HIS A 300 -12.64 -2.91 22.49
N ASP A 301 -12.49 -2.23 21.35
CA ASP A 301 -11.60 -1.08 21.24
C ASP A 301 -12.14 0.12 22.03
N ASP A 302 -11.52 0.43 23.17
CA ASP A 302 -11.88 1.56 24.04
C ASP A 302 -11.09 2.83 23.72
N ARG A 303 -10.11 2.74 22.81
CA ARG A 303 -9.27 3.86 22.39
C ARG A 303 -9.90 4.59 21.22
N VAL A 304 -10.17 3.88 20.12
CA VAL A 304 -10.94 4.36 18.97
C VAL A 304 -12.15 3.46 18.85
N VAL A 305 -13.29 3.94 19.34
CA VAL A 305 -14.50 3.12 19.45
C VAL A 305 -14.95 2.56 18.08
N PRO A 306 -15.41 1.29 18.00
CA PRO A 306 -15.67 0.59 16.72
C PRO A 306 -16.78 1.21 15.87
N LEU A 307 -17.64 2.02 16.49
CA LEU A 307 -18.70 2.77 15.81
C LEU A 307 -18.16 3.59 14.62
N HIS A 308 -16.93 4.08 14.70
CA HIS A 308 -16.32 4.83 13.59
C HIS A 308 -16.23 3.95 12.34
N SER A 309 -15.70 2.74 12.52
CA SER A 309 -15.56 1.73 11.48
C SER A 309 -16.92 1.24 10.99
N HIS A 310 -17.86 0.97 11.91
CA HIS A 310 -19.20 0.46 11.58
C HIS A 310 -20.02 1.47 10.76
N LYS A 311 -20.09 2.73 11.21
CA LYS A 311 -20.85 3.79 10.53
C LYS A 311 -20.29 4.04 9.13
N PHE A 312 -18.95 4.11 9.01
CA PHE A 312 -18.30 4.35 7.72
C PHE A 312 -18.57 3.23 6.72
N ILE A 313 -18.41 1.96 7.10
CA ILE A 313 -18.58 0.86 6.16
C ILE A 313 -20.05 0.67 5.74
N ALA A 314 -21.00 0.87 6.67
CA ALA A 314 -22.43 0.85 6.37
C ALA A 314 -22.84 1.95 5.36
N ALA A 315 -22.35 3.18 5.57
CA ALA A 315 -22.63 4.29 4.66
C ALA A 315 -21.96 4.11 3.30
N LEU A 316 -20.73 3.59 3.26
CA LEU A 316 -20.02 3.34 2.02
C LEU A 316 -20.74 2.32 1.14
N GLN A 317 -21.19 1.21 1.73
CA GLN A 317 -21.90 0.17 1.01
C GLN A 317 -23.23 0.66 0.46
N HIS A 318 -24.01 1.35 1.29
CA HIS A 318 -25.26 1.94 0.83
C HIS A 318 -25.04 2.93 -0.31
N ALA A 319 -24.01 3.76 -0.24
CA ALA A 319 -23.67 4.68 -1.32
C ALA A 319 -23.27 3.94 -2.62
N LEU A 320 -22.51 2.85 -2.52
CA LEU A 320 -22.15 2.00 -3.66
C LEU A 320 -23.37 1.32 -4.28
N GLU A 321 -24.26 0.74 -3.46
CA GLU A 321 -25.49 0.08 -3.92
C GLU A 321 -26.48 1.05 -4.57
N ASN A 322 -26.73 2.20 -3.94
CA ASN A 322 -27.61 3.23 -4.49
C ASN A 322 -27.11 3.72 -5.85
N ALA A 323 -25.81 3.95 -5.97
CA ALA A 323 -25.26 4.46 -7.20
C ALA A 323 -25.32 3.35 -8.30
N GLY A 324 -25.20 2.07 -7.95
CA GLY A 324 -25.44 0.94 -8.87
C GLY A 324 -26.92 0.77 -9.30
N THR A 325 -27.88 0.97 -8.39
CA THR A 325 -29.33 0.87 -8.71
C THR A 325 -29.86 2.01 -9.58
N GLN A 326 -29.17 3.16 -9.61
CA GLN A 326 -29.48 4.29 -10.49
C GLN A 326 -29.02 4.08 -11.95
N GLY A 327 -28.58 2.87 -12.32
CA GLY A 327 -28.18 2.53 -13.68
C GLY A 327 -26.83 3.13 -14.10
N SER A 328 -26.00 3.55 -13.15
CA SER A 328 -24.68 4.10 -13.43
C SER A 328 -23.61 3.00 -13.49
N ASP A 329 -22.71 3.07 -14.47
CA ASP A 329 -21.59 2.14 -14.64
C ASP A 329 -20.49 2.48 -13.62
N ILE A 330 -20.64 2.00 -12.38
CA ILE A 330 -19.64 2.24 -11.32
C ILE A 330 -18.60 1.13 -11.36
N ARG A 331 -17.34 1.54 -11.44
CA ARG A 331 -16.20 0.64 -11.34
C ARG A 331 -15.64 0.69 -9.92
N HIS A 332 -16.12 -0.21 -9.07
CA HIS A 332 -15.63 -0.31 -7.71
C HIS A 332 -15.20 -1.74 -7.34
N GLY A 333 -14.27 -1.84 -6.40
CA GLY A 333 -13.93 -3.09 -5.73
C GLY A 333 -14.81 -3.35 -4.50
N PRO A 334 -14.62 -4.46 -3.77
CA PRO A 334 -15.33 -4.75 -2.53
C PRO A 334 -15.15 -3.66 -1.47
N ALA A 335 -16.22 -3.28 -0.79
CA ALA A 335 -16.18 -2.59 0.50
C ALA A 335 -16.57 -3.59 1.61
N ILE A 336 -15.63 -3.98 2.47
CA ILE A 336 -15.87 -4.97 3.55
C ILE A 336 -15.39 -4.49 4.93
N ALA A 337 -15.89 -5.11 5.99
CA ALA A 337 -15.40 -4.94 7.35
C ALA A 337 -14.87 -6.27 7.89
N ARG A 338 -13.67 -6.25 8.51
CA ARG A 338 -13.10 -7.37 9.29
C ARG A 338 -13.08 -6.96 10.76
N ILE A 339 -13.93 -7.55 11.57
CA ILE A 339 -14.12 -7.16 12.97
C ILE A 339 -13.64 -8.30 13.85
N GLU A 340 -12.61 -8.02 14.64
CA GLU A 340 -12.03 -9.02 15.53
C GLU A 340 -12.85 -9.15 16.81
N THR A 341 -13.11 -10.38 17.22
CA THR A 341 -13.96 -10.68 18.39
C THR A 341 -13.08 -10.99 19.59
N ARG A 342 -13.30 -10.30 20.72
CA ARG A 342 -12.46 -10.34 21.94
C ARG A 342 -11.09 -9.67 21.77
N ALA A 343 -11.02 -8.57 21.03
CA ALA A 343 -9.80 -7.80 20.87
C ALA A 343 -10.05 -6.28 21.06
N GLY A 344 -9.11 -5.61 21.73
CA GLY A 344 -9.10 -4.15 21.89
C GLY A 344 -8.22 -3.46 20.84
N HIS A 345 -7.75 -2.25 21.15
CA HIS A 345 -7.06 -1.37 20.20
C HIS A 345 -5.81 -1.94 19.50
N GLY A 346 -5.10 -2.87 20.15
CA GLY A 346 -3.88 -3.47 19.56
C GLY A 346 -2.90 -4.05 20.58
N ALA A 347 -2.78 -3.43 21.76
CA ALA A 347 -1.86 -3.89 22.80
C ALA A 347 -2.36 -5.19 23.45
N GLY A 348 -1.48 -6.20 23.56
CA GLY A 348 -1.78 -7.46 24.25
C GLY A 348 -2.51 -8.53 23.41
N LYS A 349 -2.66 -8.35 22.10
CA LYS A 349 -3.22 -9.39 21.22
C LYS A 349 -2.31 -10.64 21.18
N PRO A 350 -2.86 -11.86 21.16
CA PRO A 350 -2.07 -13.08 20.95
C PRO A 350 -1.35 -13.07 19.61
N THR A 351 -0.13 -13.61 19.55
CA THR A 351 0.69 -13.65 18.32
C THR A 351 -0.05 -14.25 17.13
N MET A 352 -0.81 -15.33 17.34
CA MET A 352 -1.59 -15.97 16.26
C MET A 352 -2.65 -15.03 15.68
N MET A 353 -3.34 -14.26 16.52
CA MET A 353 -4.35 -13.29 16.07
C MET A 353 -3.71 -12.16 15.25
N ILE A 354 -2.51 -11.70 15.64
CA ILE A 354 -1.75 -10.68 14.88
C ILE A 354 -1.35 -11.22 13.50
N ILE A 355 -0.95 -12.50 13.42
CA ILE A 355 -0.61 -13.17 12.16
C ILE A 355 -1.85 -13.26 11.27
N ASP A 356 -2.98 -13.74 11.79
CA ASP A 356 -4.23 -13.88 11.03
C ASP A 356 -4.72 -12.52 10.49
N GLU A 357 -4.73 -11.48 11.32
CA GLU A 357 -5.07 -10.10 10.92
C GLU A 357 -4.18 -9.56 9.79
N THR A 358 -2.89 -9.90 9.83
CA THR A 358 -1.92 -9.45 8.83
C THR A 358 -2.10 -10.22 7.52
N CYS A 359 -2.31 -11.54 7.59
CA CYS A 359 -2.59 -12.38 6.43
C CYS A 359 -3.87 -11.94 5.71
N ASP A 360 -4.97 -11.70 6.44
CA ASP A 360 -6.24 -11.26 5.85
C ASP A 360 -6.10 -9.91 5.13
N ARG A 361 -5.34 -8.98 5.72
CA ARG A 361 -5.08 -7.66 5.13
C ARG A 361 -4.25 -7.75 3.85
N PHE A 362 -3.15 -8.50 3.86
CA PHE A 362 -2.34 -8.68 2.64
C PHE A 362 -3.08 -9.49 1.58
N ALA A 363 -3.90 -10.48 1.97
CA ALA A 363 -4.75 -11.21 1.04
C ALA A 363 -5.81 -10.30 0.41
N PHE A 364 -6.45 -9.43 1.21
CA PHE A 364 -7.38 -8.43 0.70
C PHE A 364 -6.70 -7.46 -0.27
N ILE A 365 -5.53 -6.93 0.07
CA ILE A 365 -4.77 -6.02 -0.79
C ILE A 365 -4.34 -6.71 -2.08
N ALA A 366 -3.73 -7.89 -1.97
CA ALA A 366 -3.29 -8.67 -3.13
C ALA A 366 -4.45 -8.97 -4.05
N LYS A 367 -5.61 -9.30 -3.48
CA LYS A 367 -6.83 -9.47 -4.24
C LYS A 367 -7.28 -8.14 -4.86
N ALA A 368 -7.64 -7.14 -4.08
CA ALA A 368 -8.11 -5.83 -4.54
C ALA A 368 -7.27 -5.20 -5.68
N LEU A 369 -5.96 -5.41 -5.64
CA LEU A 369 -5.01 -4.88 -6.62
C LEU A 369 -4.68 -5.85 -7.75
N ASP A 370 -5.24 -7.06 -7.80
CA ASP A 370 -4.90 -8.11 -8.77
C ASP A 370 -3.38 -8.41 -8.78
N LEU A 371 -2.83 -8.72 -7.61
CA LEU A 371 -1.43 -9.13 -7.43
C LEU A 371 -1.31 -10.64 -7.50
N THR A 372 -0.22 -11.11 -8.10
CA THR A 372 0.13 -12.53 -8.15
C THR A 372 1.11 -12.82 -7.02
N TYR A 373 0.86 -13.88 -6.24
CA TYR A 373 1.82 -14.39 -5.27
C TYR A 373 2.97 -15.10 -5.99
N HIS A 374 4.19 -14.83 -5.55
CA HIS A 374 5.41 -15.48 -6.01
C HIS A 374 6.09 -16.07 -4.76
N GLU A 375 6.40 -17.38 -4.79
CA GLU A 375 7.09 -18.10 -3.71
C GLU A 375 8.59 -17.78 -3.65
#